data_AF-A0A3D3H2G6-F1
#
_entry.id   AF-A0A3D3H2G6-F1
#
_cell.length_a   1.000
_cell.length_b   1.000
_cell.length_c   1.000
_cell.angle_alpha   90.00
_cell.angle_beta   90.00
_cell.angle_gamma   90.00
#
_symmetry.space_group_name_H-M   'P 1'
#
loop_
_entity.id
_entity.type
_entity.pdbx_description
1 polymer ?
#
loop_
_entity_poly.entity_id
_entity_poly.type
_entity_poly.pdbx_seq_one_letter_code
_entity_poly.pdbx_strand_id
1 'polypeptide(L)'
;PEASVDVVTARAVSALRTLIPMTAPLVRPGGRLMLFKGRGAEAEIEAAQKQIRRFGLTDVGVLTLGEGVLDETTRVVHATVGG
;
A
#
# COMPACT_ATOMS: atom_id res chain seq x y z
N PRO A 1 -1.67 -15.75 -18.93
CA PRO A 1 -1.74 -14.65 -17.96
C PRO A 1 -0.51 -14.68 -17.06
N GLU A 2 0.32 -13.62 -17.06
CA GLU A 2 1.33 -13.45 -16.03
C GLU A 2 0.61 -13.51 -14.67
N ALA A 3 1.08 -14.39 -13.79
CA ALA A 3 0.36 -14.75 -12.58
C ALA A 3 0.16 -13.52 -11.68
N SER A 4 -1.07 -13.02 -11.62
CA SER A 4 -1.43 -12.00 -10.64
C SER A 4 -1.49 -12.65 -9.26
N VAL A 5 -0.88 -12.00 -8.27
CA VAL A 5 -0.77 -12.54 -6.91
C VAL A 5 -1.91 -12.04 -6.02
N ASP A 6 -2.18 -12.76 -4.93
CA ASP A 6 -3.16 -12.35 -3.92
C ASP A 6 -2.74 -11.09 -3.18
N VAL A 7 -1.43 -10.98 -2.87
CA VAL A 7 -0.87 -9.90 -2.07
C VAL A 7 0.48 -9.48 -2.63
N VAL A 8 0.68 -8.17 -2.77
CA VAL A 8 2.01 -7.59 -2.97
C VAL A 8 2.44 -6.84 -1.73
N THR A 9 3.61 -7.21 -1.21
CA THR A 9 4.31 -6.47 -0.18
C THR A 9 5.48 -5.70 -0.77
N ALA A 10 5.73 -4.48 -0.31
CA ALA A 10 6.95 -3.76 -0.65
C ALA A 10 7.39 -2.88 0.51
N ARG A 11 8.70 -2.71 0.67
CA ARG A 11 9.30 -1.70 1.54
C ARG A 11 10.08 -0.73 0.66
N ALA A 12 9.71 0.54 0.68
CA ALA A 12 10.34 1.52 -0.19
C ALA A 12 10.44 2.88 0.48
N VAL A 13 11.54 3.57 0.19
CA VAL A 13 11.74 4.99 0.53
C VAL A 13 10.98 5.89 -0.46
N SER A 14 10.67 5.39 -1.66
CA SER A 14 9.95 6.14 -2.70
C SER A 14 8.50 6.40 -2.31
N ALA A 15 7.97 7.56 -2.71
CA ALA A 15 6.59 7.97 -2.40
C ALA A 15 5.53 7.00 -2.99
N LEU A 16 4.37 6.87 -2.32
CA LEU A 16 3.24 6.05 -2.79
C LEU A 16 2.82 6.37 -4.23
N ARG A 17 2.88 7.64 -4.64
CA ARG A 17 2.57 8.07 -6.02
C ARG A 17 3.41 7.36 -7.10
N THR A 18 4.60 6.89 -6.72
CA THR A 18 5.53 6.16 -7.59
C THR A 18 5.38 4.66 -7.38
N LEU A 19 5.18 4.22 -6.13
CA LEU A 19 5.11 2.80 -5.79
C LEU A 19 3.81 2.12 -6.25
N ILE A 20 2.67 2.81 -6.17
CA ILE A 20 1.35 2.26 -6.56
C ILE A 20 1.36 1.81 -8.04
N PRO A 21 1.80 2.63 -9.02
CA PRO A 21 1.88 2.21 -10.42
C PRO A 21 2.72 0.95 -10.69
N MET A 22 3.72 0.67 -9.84
CA MET A 22 4.58 -0.50 -9.99
C MET A 22 3.97 -1.76 -9.38
N THR A 23 3.15 -1.61 -8.33
CA THR A 23 2.70 -2.73 -7.48
C THR A 23 1.26 -3.13 -7.75
N ALA A 24 0.37 -2.17 -7.99
CA ALA A 24 -1.06 -2.44 -8.23
C ALA A 24 -1.32 -3.39 -9.43
N PRO A 25 -0.62 -3.28 -10.57
CA PRO A 25 -0.86 -4.19 -11.72
C PRO A 25 -0.49 -5.66 -11.48
N LEU A 26 0.31 -5.94 -10.45
CA LEU A 26 0.75 -7.30 -10.11
C LEU A 26 -0.28 -8.04 -9.25
N VAL A 27 -1.23 -7.32 -8.66
CA VAL A 27 -2.24 -7.85 -7.75
C VAL A 27 -3.51 -8.15 -8.52
N ARG A 28 -4.09 -9.32 -8.28
CA ARG A 28 -5.39 -9.67 -8.89
C ARG A 28 -6.51 -8.77 -8.34
N PRO A 29 -7.61 -8.54 -9.08
CA PRO A 29 -8.81 -7.94 -8.50
C PRO A 29 -9.26 -8.66 -7.21
N GLY A 30 -9.61 -7.89 -6.19
CA GLY A 30 -9.89 -8.33 -4.83
C GLY A 30 -8.65 -8.66 -3.98
N GLY A 31 -7.45 -8.61 -4.54
CA GLY A 31 -6.18 -8.79 -3.81
C GLY A 31 -5.74 -7.53 -3.07
N ARG A 32 -4.62 -7.63 -2.33
CA ARG A 32 -4.17 -6.57 -1.40
C ARG A 32 -2.78 -6.03 -1.71
N LEU A 33 -2.59 -4.74 -1.45
CA LEU A 33 -1.30 -4.09 -1.32
C LEU A 33 -0.97 -3.95 0.18
N MET A 34 0.25 -4.29 0.56
CA MET A 34 0.78 -4.16 1.92
C MET A 34 2.14 -3.45 1.87
N LEU A 35 2.12 -2.12 1.87
CA LEU A 35 3.28 -1.29 1.54
C LEU A 35 3.87 -0.68 2.83
N PHE A 36 5.05 -1.12 3.22
CA PHE A 36 5.75 -0.64 4.42
C PHE A 36 6.20 0.80 4.24
N LYS A 37 5.85 1.64 5.19
CA LYS A 37 6.08 3.09 5.19
C LYS A 37 6.60 3.59 6.52
N GLY A 38 7.17 4.79 6.48
CA GLY A 38 7.58 5.53 7.66
C GLY A 38 6.44 6.39 8.23
N ARG A 39 6.81 7.28 9.14
CA ARG A 39 5.92 8.24 9.83
C ARG A 39 5.06 9.17 8.94
N GLY A 40 5.34 9.24 7.64
CA GLY A 40 4.61 10.10 6.69
C GLY A 40 3.55 9.35 5.88
N ALA A 41 3.14 8.15 6.29
CA ALA A 41 2.27 7.27 5.52
C ALA A 41 0.93 7.93 5.16
N GLU A 42 0.31 8.62 6.10
CA GLU A 42 -0.98 9.31 5.93
C GLU A 42 -0.87 10.44 4.89
N ALA A 43 0.14 11.29 5.02
CA ALA A 43 0.40 12.36 4.05
C ALA A 43 0.75 11.80 2.65
N GLU A 44 1.43 10.66 2.57
CA GLU A 44 1.67 10.00 1.30
C GLU A 44 0.38 9.46 0.65
N ILE A 45 -0.59 8.98 1.44
CA ILE A 45 -1.90 8.55 0.94
C ILE A 45 -2.66 9.75 0.35
N GLU A 46 -2.65 10.88 1.05
CA GLU A 46 -3.25 12.14 0.56
C GLU A 46 -2.59 12.61 -0.75
N ALA A 47 -1.26 12.54 -0.82
CA ALA A 47 -0.53 12.93 -2.03
C ALA A 47 -0.74 11.95 -3.21
N ALA A 48 -1.16 10.71 -2.95
CA ALA A 48 -1.33 9.65 -3.94
C ALA A 48 -2.79 9.44 -4.41
N GLN A 49 -3.73 10.32 -4.04
CA GLN A 49 -5.15 10.18 -4.37
C GLN A 49 -5.43 9.97 -5.87
N LYS A 50 -4.66 10.61 -6.76
CA LYS A 50 -4.79 10.41 -8.21
C LYS A 50 -4.48 8.97 -8.62
N GLN A 51 -3.43 8.37 -8.05
CA GLN A 51 -3.01 7.00 -8.32
C GLN A 51 -3.99 6.00 -7.70
N ILE A 52 -4.41 6.24 -6.45
CA ILE A 52 -5.43 5.45 -5.76
C ILE A 52 -6.68 5.30 -6.62
N ARG A 53 -7.22 6.43 -7.13
CA ARG A 53 -8.38 6.42 -8.04
C ARG A 53 -8.09 5.72 -9.37
N ARG A 54 -6.94 6.00 -9.98
CA ARG A 54 -6.55 5.41 -11.29
C ARG A 54 -6.47 3.89 -11.24
N PHE A 55 -5.99 3.32 -10.13
CA PHE A 55 -5.79 1.87 -9.98
C PHE A 55 -6.95 1.18 -9.22
N GLY A 56 -8.06 1.88 -8.99
CA GLY A 56 -9.24 1.31 -8.32
C GLY A 56 -8.93 0.79 -6.91
N LEU A 57 -8.06 1.49 -6.17
CA LEU A 57 -7.71 1.11 -4.81
C LEU A 57 -8.81 1.53 -3.84
N THR A 58 -9.28 0.59 -3.04
CA THR A 58 -10.30 0.78 -2.00
C THR A 58 -9.77 0.32 -0.65
N ASP A 59 -10.50 0.63 0.44
CA ASP A 59 -10.08 0.31 1.82
C ASP A 59 -8.63 0.73 2.11
N VAL A 60 -8.31 1.97 1.74
CA VAL A 60 -6.95 2.51 1.86
C VAL A 60 -6.75 3.07 3.26
N GLY A 61 -5.73 2.57 3.97
CA GLY A 61 -5.45 3.01 5.33
C GLY A 61 -4.03 2.68 5.78
N VAL A 62 -3.72 3.02 7.03
CA VAL A 62 -2.44 2.75 7.68
C VAL A 62 -2.66 1.81 8.85
N LEU A 63 -1.92 0.70 8.88
CA LEU A 63 -1.79 -0.17 10.04
C LEU A 63 -0.50 0.19 10.77
N THR A 64 -0.61 0.50 12.06
CA THR A 64 0.55 0.57 12.97
C THR A 64 0.76 -0.79 13.60
N LEU A 65 1.96 -1.35 13.46
CA LEU A 65 2.32 -2.68 13.92
C LEU A 65 3.43 -2.60 14.97
N GLY A 66 3.34 -3.47 15.99
CA GLY A 66 4.33 -3.58 17.06
C GLY A 66 4.12 -2.65 18.26
N GLU A 67 2.97 -1.97 18.36
CA GLU A 67 2.60 -1.22 19.57
C GLU A 67 2.62 -2.13 20.80
N GLY A 68 3.35 -1.70 21.84
CA GLY A 68 3.51 -2.47 23.08
C GLY A 68 4.40 -3.72 22.98
N VAL A 69 5.05 -3.96 21.82
CA VAL A 69 5.93 -5.13 21.59
C VAL A 69 7.32 -4.72 21.10
N LEU A 70 7.40 -3.72 20.21
CA LEU A 70 8.66 -3.22 19.64
C LEU A 70 9.02 -1.86 20.23
N ASP A 71 10.34 -1.61 20.36
CA ASP A 71 10.86 -0.29 20.75
C ASP A 71 10.49 0.81 19.73
N GLU A 72 10.40 0.44 18.44
CA GLU A 72 9.91 1.29 17.37
C GLU A 72 8.84 0.58 16.53
N THR A 73 7.65 1.17 16.48
CA THR A 73 6.52 0.66 15.67
C THR A 73 6.80 0.80 14.17
N THR A 74 6.29 -0.13 13.37
CA THR A 74 6.31 -0.01 11.90
C THR A 74 4.92 0.33 11.35
N ARG A 75 4.87 0.91 10.15
CA ARG A 75 3.62 1.28 9.49
C ARG A 75 3.49 0.56 8.16
N VAL A 76 2.29 0.08 7.87
CA VAL A 76 1.94 -0.55 6.59
C VAL A 76 0.74 0.19 6.02
N VAL A 77 0.90 0.72 4.82
CA VAL A 77 -0.22 1.21 4.02
C VAL A 77 -0.88 -0.01 3.37
N HIS A 78 -2.17 -0.21 3.65
CA HIS A 78 -2.97 -1.27 3.04
C HIS A 78 -3.95 -0.70 2.02
N ALA A 79 -4.30 -1.51 1.01
CA ALA A 79 -5.35 -1.22 0.05
C ALA A 79 -5.83 -2.50 -0.64
N THR A 80 -7.08 -2.52 -1.08
CA THR A 80 -7.66 -3.57 -1.92
C THR A 80 -7.72 -3.12 -3.38
N VAL A 81 -7.32 -3.98 -4.32
CA VAL A 81 -7.28 -3.66 -5.75
C VAL A 81 -8.59 -4.06 -6.45
N GLY A 82 -9.19 -3.15 -7.22
CA GLY A 82 -10.32 -3.49 -8.10
C GLY A 82 -11.65 -3.68 -7.36
N GLY A 83 -11.92 -2.82 -6.39
CA GLY A 83 -13.27 -2.66 -5.82
C GLY A 83 -14.23 -1.99 -6.80
#